data_AF-A0AAX3M1M1-F1
#
_entry.id   AF-A0AAX3M1M1-F1
#
_cell.length_a   1.000
_cell.length_b   1.000
_cell.length_c   1.000
_cell.angle_alpha   90.00
_cell.angle_beta   90.00
_cell.angle_gamma   90.00
#
_symmetry.space_group_name_H-M   'P 1'
#
loop_
_entity.id
_entity.type
_entity.pdbx_description
1 polymer ?
#
loop_
_entity_poly.entity_id
_entity_poly.type
_entity_poly.pdbx_seq_one_letter_code
_entity_poly.pdbx_strand_id
1 'polypeptide(L)'
;MSHSKFIQDQKKFEETLDWVKKMFNCEQRLPDQVYKVPFKRNVVIDFDDVMSPDFWVELEKLIDLSNDSFVMMAVLDPDPVEYYYSEFAYYNWCILQKGTTSDEYWNILEQGPVESPADAILFNSEVVIWLSSSMKWAIWGERSYGICILSFNEGMDDCENEYWFTMERAITDLISLNFRNYTVPEEIASKLMKFYSDID
;
A
#
# COMPACT_ATOMS: atom_id res chain seq x y z
N MET A 1 -6.09 -2.01 -28.26
CA MET A 1 -5.26 -2.81 -27.34
C MET A 1 -4.62 -1.84 -26.38
N SER A 2 -5.16 -1.72 -25.17
CA SER A 2 -4.52 -0.91 -24.11
C SER A 2 -3.21 -1.59 -23.76
N HIS A 3 -2.10 -0.86 -23.83
CA HIS A 3 -0.83 -1.39 -23.32
C HIS A 3 -0.95 -1.46 -21.80
N SER A 4 -0.66 -2.62 -21.22
CA SER A 4 -0.69 -2.80 -19.78
C SER A 4 0.21 -1.75 -19.11
N LYS A 5 -0.30 -1.03 -18.10
CA LYS A 5 0.49 -0.08 -17.30
C LYS A 5 1.43 -0.81 -16.31
N PHE A 6 1.36 -2.14 -16.26
CA PHE A 6 2.18 -3.00 -15.43
C PHE A 6 3.58 -3.22 -16.00
N ILE A 7 4.55 -3.43 -15.12
CA ILE A 7 5.93 -3.68 -15.48
C ILE A 7 6.04 -5.08 -16.12
N GLN A 8 6.67 -5.16 -17.29
CA GLN A 8 6.96 -6.42 -18.00
C GLN A 8 8.46 -6.70 -18.11
N ASP A 9 9.26 -5.63 -18.07
CA ASP A 9 10.71 -5.69 -18.21
C ASP A 9 11.37 -6.09 -16.89
N GLN A 10 12.14 -7.19 -16.92
CA GLN A 10 12.81 -7.72 -15.73
C GLN A 10 13.80 -6.70 -15.14
N LYS A 11 14.55 -5.98 -15.96
CA LYS A 11 15.50 -4.98 -15.46
C LYS A 11 14.76 -3.87 -14.72
N LYS A 12 13.64 -3.40 -15.28
CA LYS A 12 12.80 -2.41 -14.61
C LYS A 12 12.24 -2.94 -13.29
N PHE A 13 11.79 -4.20 -13.26
CA PHE A 13 11.36 -4.85 -12.03
C PHE A 13 12.46 -4.90 -10.98
N GLU A 14 13.67 -5.34 -11.33
CA GLU A 14 14.83 -5.39 -10.43
C GLU A 14 15.19 -4.00 -9.88
N GLU A 15 15.19 -2.96 -10.71
CA GLU A 15 15.39 -1.57 -10.30
C GLU A 15 14.34 -1.12 -9.27
N THR A 16 13.07 -1.46 -9.51
CA THR A 16 11.98 -1.09 -8.61
C THR A 16 11.98 -1.90 -7.32
N LEU A 17 12.35 -3.18 -7.40
CA LEU A 17 12.48 -4.08 -6.25
C LEU A 17 13.56 -3.57 -5.28
N ASP A 18 14.65 -3.00 -5.79
CA ASP A 18 15.67 -2.36 -4.95
C ASP A 18 15.11 -1.17 -4.16
N TRP A 19 14.16 -0.42 -4.70
CA TRP A 19 13.51 0.69 -3.97
C TRP A 19 12.62 0.15 -2.85
N VAL A 20 11.82 -0.89 -3.15
CA VAL A 20 10.99 -1.59 -2.17
C VAL A 20 11.85 -2.16 -1.03
N LYS A 21 12.94 -2.87 -1.36
CA LYS A 21 13.85 -3.46 -0.37
C LYS A 21 14.60 -2.44 0.49
N LYS A 22 14.78 -1.20 0.02
CA LYS A 22 15.33 -0.10 0.83
C LYS A 22 14.33 0.39 1.86
N MET A 23 13.05 0.44 1.49
CA MET A 23 12.00 0.96 2.36
C MET A 23 11.48 -0.08 3.35
N PHE A 24 11.35 -1.33 2.93
CA PHE A 24 10.60 -2.35 3.66
C PHE A 24 11.42 -3.59 4.02
N ASN A 25 11.06 -4.21 5.15
CA ASN A 25 11.38 -5.58 5.52
C ASN A 25 10.40 -6.52 4.83
N CYS A 26 10.61 -6.84 3.56
CA CYS A 26 9.66 -7.62 2.75
C CYS A 26 9.39 -9.05 3.29
N GLU A 27 10.25 -9.56 4.17
CA GLU A 27 10.07 -10.85 4.85
C GLU A 27 9.18 -10.76 6.12
N GLN A 28 8.75 -9.55 6.49
CA GLN A 28 7.90 -9.29 7.65
C GLN A 28 6.48 -8.96 7.18
N ARG A 29 5.53 -9.14 8.09
CA ARG A 29 4.11 -8.89 7.91
C ARG A 29 3.58 -8.18 9.14
N LEU A 30 2.41 -7.55 9.03
CA LEU A 30 1.74 -7.07 10.23
C LEU A 30 1.44 -8.25 11.18
N PRO A 31 1.61 -8.07 12.50
CA PRO A 31 1.81 -6.81 13.21
C PRO A 31 3.29 -6.47 13.48
N ASP A 32 4.25 -7.18 12.89
CA ASP A 32 5.68 -6.90 13.05
C ASP A 32 6.11 -5.67 12.24
N GLN A 33 7.32 -5.15 12.49
CA GLN A 33 7.84 -3.92 11.85
C GLN A 33 8.19 -4.15 10.36
N VAL A 34 7.37 -3.62 9.46
CA VAL A 34 7.54 -3.75 8.01
C VAL A 34 8.39 -2.64 7.41
N TYR A 35 8.54 -1.49 8.06
CA TYR A 35 9.40 -0.41 7.57
C TYR A 35 10.84 -0.56 8.08
N LYS A 36 11.81 -0.33 7.20
CA LYS A 36 13.23 -0.20 7.56
C LYS A 36 13.61 1.22 7.95
N VAL A 37 12.90 2.19 7.37
CA VAL A 37 13.15 3.61 7.56
C VAL A 37 12.36 4.09 8.78
N PRO A 38 12.98 4.81 9.73
CA PRO A 38 12.28 5.37 10.88
C PRO A 38 11.51 6.61 10.45
N PHE A 39 10.31 6.42 9.91
CA PHE A 39 9.36 7.52 9.71
C PHE A 39 8.98 8.14 11.04
N LYS A 40 8.65 9.43 11.01
CA LYS A 40 8.33 10.19 12.22
C LYS A 40 6.88 9.98 12.67
N ARG A 41 5.98 9.74 11.72
CA ARG A 41 4.54 9.61 11.95
C ARG A 41 3.93 8.49 11.15
N ASN A 42 2.85 7.94 11.68
CA ASN A 42 2.05 6.86 11.11
C ASN A 42 0.57 7.18 11.26
N VAL A 43 -0.18 7.05 10.18
CA VAL A 43 -1.64 7.05 10.20
C VAL A 43 -2.15 5.75 9.61
N VAL A 44 -3.32 5.32 10.05
CA VAL A 44 -3.96 4.10 9.57
C VAL A 44 -5.14 4.47 8.69
N ILE A 45 -5.33 3.75 7.60
CA ILE A 45 -6.40 3.96 6.61
C ILE A 45 -7.09 2.61 6.41
N ASP A 46 -8.40 2.61 6.15
CA ASP A 46 -9.09 1.39 5.72
C ASP A 46 -8.49 0.88 4.40
N PHE A 47 -8.21 -0.42 4.31
CA PHE A 47 -7.68 -1.02 3.10
C PHE A 47 -8.63 -0.85 1.91
N ASP A 48 -9.94 -0.99 2.14
CA ASP A 48 -10.94 -0.87 1.07
C ASP A 48 -11.07 0.58 0.57
N ASP A 49 -10.87 1.56 1.46
CA ASP A 49 -10.79 2.98 1.06
C ASP A 49 -9.60 3.23 0.13
N VAL A 50 -8.42 2.69 0.45
CA VAL A 50 -7.22 2.80 -0.41
C VAL A 50 -7.43 2.13 -1.78
N MET A 51 -8.23 1.07 -1.81
CA MET A 51 -8.61 0.34 -3.02
C MET A 51 -9.80 0.96 -3.77
N SER A 52 -10.16 2.23 -3.51
CA SER A 52 -11.26 2.94 -4.16
C SER A 52 -10.77 3.99 -5.19
N PRO A 53 -11.61 4.43 -6.16
CA PRO A 53 -11.23 5.50 -7.09
C PRO A 53 -10.94 6.84 -6.39
N ASP A 54 -11.62 7.09 -5.27
CA ASP A 54 -11.58 8.37 -4.57
C ASP A 54 -10.25 8.58 -3.83
N PHE A 55 -9.58 7.49 -3.44
CA PHE A 55 -8.28 7.56 -2.75
C PHE A 55 -7.17 8.19 -3.58
N TRP A 56 -7.29 8.18 -4.92
CA TRP A 56 -6.31 8.84 -5.77
C TRP A 56 -6.18 10.34 -5.45
N VAL A 57 -7.27 11.00 -5.06
CA VAL A 57 -7.25 12.42 -4.65
C VAL A 57 -6.33 12.63 -3.45
N GLU A 58 -6.28 11.67 -2.53
CA GLU A 58 -5.39 11.72 -1.37
C GLU A 58 -3.94 11.40 -1.72
N LEU A 59 -3.71 10.41 -2.59
CA LEU A 59 -2.39 10.15 -3.15
C LEU A 59 -1.83 11.38 -3.87
N GLU A 60 -2.64 12.12 -4.64
CA GLU A 60 -2.22 13.33 -5.34
C GLU A 60 -1.78 14.44 -4.37
N LYS A 61 -2.50 14.63 -3.25
CA LYS A 61 -2.07 15.56 -2.19
C LYS A 61 -0.72 15.14 -1.60
N LEU A 62 -0.53 13.86 -1.31
CA LEU A 62 0.74 13.34 -0.79
C LEU A 62 1.88 13.57 -1.79
N ILE A 63 1.63 13.33 -3.09
CA ILE A 63 2.57 13.58 -4.19
C ILE A 63 2.95 15.07 -4.27
N ASP A 64 1.97 15.96 -4.17
CA ASP A 64 2.19 17.40 -4.27
C ASP A 64 2.97 17.95 -3.07
N LEU A 65 2.63 17.53 -1.86
CA LEU A 65 3.32 17.93 -0.62
C LEU A 65 4.79 17.51 -0.62
N SER A 66 5.09 16.30 -1.11
CA SER A 66 6.46 15.77 -1.14
C SER A 66 7.26 16.20 -2.38
N ASN A 67 6.60 16.83 -3.36
CA ASN A 67 7.09 17.14 -4.70
C ASN A 67 7.59 15.89 -5.44
N ASP A 68 6.83 14.80 -5.32
CA ASP A 68 7.08 13.55 -6.03
C ASP A 68 6.67 13.65 -7.50
N SER A 69 7.43 12.99 -8.37
CA SER A 69 7.06 12.89 -9.79
C SER A 69 6.19 11.68 -10.09
N PHE A 70 6.26 10.66 -9.25
CA PHE A 70 5.46 9.44 -9.36
C PHE A 70 5.31 8.73 -8.00
N VAL A 71 4.37 7.80 -7.96
CA VAL A 71 4.22 6.79 -6.91
C VAL A 71 4.31 5.42 -7.56
N MET A 72 5.07 4.52 -6.96
CA MET A 72 5.05 3.11 -7.34
C MET A 72 3.97 2.40 -6.54
N MET A 73 3.09 1.67 -7.24
CA MET A 73 2.21 0.70 -6.61
C MET A 73 2.74 -0.70 -6.90
N ALA A 74 2.86 -1.53 -5.88
CA ALA A 74 3.43 -2.87 -6.00
C ALA A 74 2.71 -3.85 -5.09
N VAL A 75 2.31 -4.99 -5.63
CA VAL A 75 1.75 -6.09 -4.85
C VAL A 75 2.88 -7.05 -4.47
N LEU A 76 2.98 -7.36 -3.18
CA LEU A 76 4.01 -8.25 -2.63
C LEU A 76 3.48 -9.67 -2.36
N ASP A 77 2.16 -9.79 -2.14
CA ASP A 77 1.46 -11.05 -1.93
C ASP A 77 0.13 -11.00 -2.69
N PRO A 78 -0.12 -11.89 -3.66
CA PRO A 78 0.70 -13.05 -4.04
C PRO A 78 2.01 -12.64 -4.73
N ASP A 79 2.99 -13.54 -4.70
CA ASP A 79 4.38 -13.25 -5.08
C ASP A 79 4.47 -12.71 -6.53
N PRO A 80 5.16 -11.58 -6.74
CA PRO A 80 5.20 -10.94 -8.05
C PRO A 80 5.93 -11.76 -9.11
N VAL A 81 6.85 -12.65 -8.73
CA VAL A 81 7.68 -13.45 -9.64
C VAL A 81 7.08 -14.85 -9.80
N GLU A 82 6.97 -15.59 -8.69
CA GLU A 82 6.60 -17.01 -8.66
C GLU A 82 5.13 -17.24 -9.00
N TYR A 83 4.28 -16.23 -8.81
CA TYR A 83 2.87 -16.29 -9.20
C TYR A 83 2.59 -15.40 -10.40
N TYR A 84 2.61 -14.06 -10.26
CA TYR A 84 2.10 -13.18 -11.31
C TYR A 84 2.93 -13.21 -12.60
N TYR A 85 4.25 -13.07 -12.50
CA TYR A 85 5.09 -13.10 -13.70
C TYR A 85 5.09 -14.48 -14.37
N SER A 86 5.14 -15.56 -13.57
CA SER A 86 5.07 -16.94 -14.06
C SER A 86 3.79 -17.23 -14.85
N GLU A 87 2.64 -16.78 -14.34
CA GLU A 87 1.33 -17.07 -14.95
C GLU A 87 0.98 -16.09 -16.09
N PHE A 88 1.34 -14.81 -15.96
CA PHE A 88 0.82 -13.75 -16.83
C PHE A 88 1.89 -12.94 -17.59
N ALA A 89 3.18 -13.25 -17.40
CA ALA A 89 4.32 -12.57 -18.04
C ALA A 89 4.42 -11.06 -17.77
N TYR A 90 3.86 -10.60 -16.65
CA TYR A 90 4.05 -9.25 -16.12
C TYR A 90 4.04 -9.26 -14.59
N TYR A 91 4.66 -8.25 -13.99
CA TYR A 91 4.60 -8.00 -12.55
C TYR A 91 3.40 -7.11 -12.28
N ASN A 92 2.59 -7.44 -11.29
CA ASN A 92 1.47 -6.65 -10.74
C ASN A 92 1.95 -5.36 -10.02
N TRP A 93 2.90 -4.67 -10.64
CA TRP A 93 3.61 -3.49 -10.19
C TRP A 93 3.51 -2.43 -11.28
N CYS A 94 3.27 -1.17 -10.91
CA CYS A 94 3.18 -0.08 -11.86
C CYS A 94 3.69 1.25 -11.29
N ILE A 95 3.93 2.20 -12.18
CA ILE A 95 4.32 3.57 -11.83
C ILE A 95 3.16 4.50 -12.18
N LEU A 96 2.58 5.10 -11.15
CA LEU A 96 1.53 6.11 -11.24
C LEU A 96 2.19 7.47 -11.32
N GLN A 97 2.13 8.12 -12.48
CA GLN A 97 2.74 9.43 -12.70
C GLN A 97 1.91 10.52 -12.03
N LYS A 98 2.55 11.63 -11.62
CA LYS A 98 1.82 12.85 -11.28
C LYS A 98 0.90 13.27 -12.43
N GLY A 99 -0.36 13.56 -12.12
CA GLY A 99 -1.41 13.83 -13.11
C GLY A 99 -2.10 12.60 -13.70
N THR A 100 -1.82 11.39 -13.19
CA THR A 100 -2.72 10.23 -13.34
C THR A 100 -4.10 10.62 -12.80
N THR A 101 -5.19 10.08 -13.35
CA THR A 101 -6.55 10.39 -12.88
C THR A 101 -7.10 9.31 -11.95
N SER A 102 -8.15 9.62 -11.18
CA SER A 102 -8.89 8.62 -10.37
C SER A 102 -9.40 7.45 -11.22
N ASP A 103 -9.92 7.73 -12.42
CA ASP A 103 -10.35 6.68 -13.35
C ASP A 103 -9.18 5.81 -13.80
N GLU A 104 -8.02 6.39 -14.08
CA GLU A 104 -6.84 5.62 -14.45
C GLU A 104 -6.30 4.77 -13.30
N TYR A 105 -6.33 5.30 -12.07
CA TYR A 105 -5.99 4.54 -10.87
C TYR A 105 -6.94 3.36 -10.67
N TRP A 106 -8.25 3.62 -10.75
CA TRP A 106 -9.28 2.59 -10.64
C TRP A 106 -9.15 1.52 -11.73
N ASN A 107 -8.97 1.94 -12.99
CA ASN A 107 -8.76 1.02 -14.11
C ASN A 107 -7.56 0.09 -13.86
N ILE A 108 -6.49 0.58 -13.22
CA ILE A 108 -5.33 -0.27 -12.87
C ILE A 108 -5.69 -1.27 -11.78
N LEU A 109 -6.44 -0.85 -10.75
CA LEU A 109 -6.86 -1.74 -9.66
C LEU A 109 -7.76 -2.87 -10.17
N GLU A 110 -8.72 -2.58 -11.05
CA GLU A 110 -9.66 -3.57 -11.59
C GLU A 110 -9.09 -4.37 -12.79
N GLN A 111 -7.96 -3.94 -13.36
CA GLN A 111 -7.35 -4.62 -14.49
C GLN A 111 -6.69 -5.94 -14.07
N GLY A 112 -7.39 -7.05 -14.33
CA GLY A 112 -6.84 -8.40 -14.29
C GLY A 112 -6.43 -8.92 -15.68
N PRO A 113 -5.72 -10.07 -15.73
CA PRO A 113 -5.55 -10.87 -16.95
C PRO A 113 -6.88 -11.17 -17.62
N VAL A 114 -6.91 -11.24 -18.95
CA VAL A 114 -8.16 -11.48 -19.72
C VAL A 114 -8.75 -12.86 -19.40
N GLU A 115 -7.86 -13.84 -19.29
CA GLU A 115 -8.15 -15.23 -18.94
C GLU A 115 -8.48 -15.43 -17.47
N SER A 116 -8.10 -14.49 -16.60
CA SER A 116 -8.37 -14.54 -15.17
C SER A 116 -8.64 -13.16 -14.57
N PRO A 117 -9.84 -12.57 -14.81
CA PRO A 117 -10.19 -11.26 -14.25
C PRO A 117 -10.19 -11.21 -12.72
N ALA A 118 -10.29 -12.36 -12.05
CA ALA A 118 -10.19 -12.48 -10.61
C ALA A 118 -8.77 -12.17 -10.08
N ASP A 119 -7.76 -12.18 -10.95
CA ASP A 119 -6.37 -11.80 -10.65
C ASP A 119 -6.10 -10.30 -10.86
N ALA A 120 -7.13 -9.46 -10.77
CA ALA A 120 -6.95 -8.02 -10.64
C ALA A 120 -6.41 -7.68 -9.24
N ILE A 121 -5.64 -6.59 -9.12
CA ILE A 121 -5.10 -6.14 -7.82
C ILE A 121 -6.22 -5.94 -6.80
N LEU A 122 -7.36 -5.39 -7.24
CA LEU A 122 -8.53 -5.15 -6.40
C LEU A 122 -9.05 -6.43 -5.72
N PHE A 123 -8.94 -7.58 -6.38
CA PHE A 123 -9.55 -8.84 -5.94
C PHE A 123 -8.53 -9.85 -5.39
N ASN A 124 -7.34 -9.95 -5.99
CA ASN A 124 -6.30 -10.90 -5.62
C ASN A 124 -5.00 -10.19 -5.22
N SER A 125 -5.06 -9.54 -4.06
CA SER A 125 -3.89 -8.99 -3.37
C SER A 125 -4.09 -9.08 -1.86
N GLU A 126 -3.09 -9.61 -1.18
CA GLU A 126 -3.02 -9.67 0.28
C GLU A 126 -2.11 -8.57 0.82
N VAL A 127 -0.98 -8.27 0.16
CA VAL A 127 -0.09 -7.17 0.52
C VAL A 127 0.14 -6.27 -0.68
N VAL A 128 -0.15 -4.98 -0.52
CA VAL A 128 0.06 -3.94 -1.54
C VAL A 128 0.76 -2.75 -0.91
N ILE A 129 1.72 -2.18 -1.61
CA ILE A 129 2.46 -1.00 -1.16
C ILE A 129 2.33 0.14 -2.16
N TRP A 130 2.41 1.36 -1.63
CA TRP A 130 2.60 2.58 -2.41
C TRP A 130 3.87 3.27 -1.93
N LEU A 131 4.81 3.50 -2.83
CA LEU A 131 6.11 4.07 -2.51
C LEU A 131 6.34 5.36 -3.30
N SER A 132 6.56 6.45 -2.58
CA SER A 132 6.83 7.75 -3.16
C SER A 132 8.21 7.81 -3.82
N SER A 133 8.34 8.56 -4.92
CA SER A 133 9.62 8.66 -5.66
C SER A 133 10.78 9.24 -4.84
N SER A 134 10.48 10.07 -3.85
CA SER A 134 11.41 10.72 -2.93
C SER A 134 11.65 9.91 -1.66
N MET A 135 10.92 8.80 -1.45
CA MET A 135 10.98 7.97 -0.25
C MET A 135 10.65 8.74 1.04
N LYS A 136 9.93 9.86 0.93
CA LYS A 136 9.52 10.68 2.09
C LYS A 136 8.28 10.13 2.79
N TRP A 137 7.50 9.32 2.09
CA TRP A 137 6.36 8.60 2.61
C TRP A 137 6.21 7.25 1.90
N ALA A 138 5.54 6.30 2.56
CA ALA A 138 5.18 5.03 1.96
C ALA A 138 3.96 4.42 2.67
N ILE A 139 3.16 3.67 1.92
CA ILE A 139 1.98 2.97 2.42
C ILE A 139 2.24 1.45 2.37
N TRP A 140 1.92 0.76 3.46
CA TRP A 140 1.84 -0.70 3.53
C TRP A 140 0.41 -1.12 3.79
N GLY A 141 -0.24 -1.74 2.80
CA GLY A 141 -1.57 -2.33 2.91
C GLY A 141 -1.50 -3.83 3.13
N GLU A 142 -2.27 -4.34 4.09
CA GLU A 142 -2.40 -5.78 4.34
C GLU A 142 -3.86 -6.16 4.58
N ARG A 143 -4.43 -6.93 3.65
CA ARG A 143 -5.86 -7.22 3.58
C ARG A 143 -6.35 -8.04 4.77
N SER A 144 -5.57 -8.99 5.28
CA SER A 144 -5.94 -9.79 6.46
C SER A 144 -6.18 -8.98 7.73
N TYR A 145 -5.63 -7.77 7.83
CA TYR A 145 -5.93 -6.82 8.91
C TYR A 145 -6.93 -5.73 8.51
N GLY A 146 -7.29 -5.65 7.22
CA GLY A 146 -8.20 -4.65 6.67
C GLY A 146 -7.67 -3.22 6.77
N ILE A 147 -6.35 -3.02 6.81
CA ILE A 147 -5.75 -1.70 6.98
C ILE A 147 -4.57 -1.45 6.04
N CYS A 148 -4.34 -0.16 5.82
CA CYS A 148 -3.13 0.41 5.27
C CYS A 148 -2.46 1.29 6.33
N ILE A 149 -1.16 1.15 6.51
CA ILE A 149 -0.36 2.07 7.33
C ILE A 149 0.32 3.03 6.38
N LEU A 150 0.09 4.33 6.56
CA LEU A 150 0.80 5.40 5.86
C LEU A 150 1.83 5.98 6.82
N SER A 151 3.11 5.86 6.47
CA SER A 151 4.22 6.39 7.25
C SER A 151 4.93 7.51 6.51
N PHE A 152 5.24 8.62 7.18
CA PHE A 152 5.82 9.81 6.57
C PHE A 152 6.68 10.63 7.54
N ASN A 153 7.47 11.56 6.98
CA ASN A 153 8.28 12.52 7.74
C ASN A 153 7.54 13.87 7.90
N GLU A 154 7.89 14.62 8.96
CA GLU A 154 7.35 15.96 9.29
C GLU A 154 7.20 16.88 8.06
N GLY A 155 6.13 17.69 8.06
CA GLY A 155 5.78 18.61 6.95
C GLY A 155 4.64 18.13 6.07
N MET A 156 4.04 16.97 6.38
CA MET A 156 2.75 16.52 5.82
C MET A 156 1.62 16.59 6.86
N ASP A 157 1.87 17.30 7.97
CA ASP A 157 1.01 17.36 9.16
C ASP A 157 -0.29 18.16 8.94
N ASP A 158 -0.29 19.09 7.98
CA ASP A 158 -1.46 19.90 7.63
C ASP A 158 -2.50 19.12 6.81
N CYS A 159 -2.25 17.84 6.53
CA CYS A 159 -3.15 16.94 5.82
C CYS A 159 -4.08 16.21 6.80
N GLU A 160 -4.87 16.93 7.59
CA GLU A 160 -5.97 16.30 8.34
C GLU A 160 -6.96 15.69 7.34
N ASN A 161 -7.23 14.39 7.50
CA ASN A 161 -8.10 13.65 6.61
C ASN A 161 -9.07 12.77 7.41
N GLU A 162 -10.34 12.78 7.01
CA GLU A 162 -11.41 11.98 7.62
C GLU A 162 -11.18 10.46 7.51
N TYR A 163 -10.40 10.02 6.51
CA TYR A 163 -10.02 8.61 6.32
C TYR A 163 -8.89 8.14 7.23
N TRP A 164 -8.29 9.03 8.03
CA TRP A 164 -7.13 8.70 8.85
C TRP A 164 -7.53 8.34 10.28
N PHE A 165 -7.02 7.21 10.73
CA PHE A 165 -7.20 6.65 12.05
C PHE A 165 -5.88 6.67 12.81
N THR A 166 -5.96 6.93 14.11
CA THR A 166 -4.88 6.51 15.02
C THR A 166 -4.85 4.98 15.10
N MET A 167 -3.70 4.38 15.41
CA MET A 167 -3.62 2.93 15.56
C MET A 167 -4.59 2.40 16.64
N GLU A 168 -4.78 3.13 17.75
CA GLU A 168 -5.75 2.77 18.79
C GLU A 168 -7.18 2.69 18.25
N ARG A 169 -7.58 3.70 17.48
CA ARG A 169 -8.92 3.73 16.87
C ARG A 169 -9.05 2.65 15.81
N ALA A 170 -8.04 2.47 14.95
CA ALA A 170 -8.03 1.44 13.92
C ALA A 170 -8.15 0.03 14.49
N ILE A 171 -7.50 -0.28 15.63
CA ILE A 171 -7.64 -1.56 16.32
C ILE A 171 -9.10 -1.87 16.64
N THR A 172 -9.86 -0.86 17.08
CA THR A 172 -11.26 -1.02 17.48
C THR A 172 -12.20 -1.00 16.28
N ASP A 173 -12.02 -0.05 15.37
CA ASP A 173 -13.00 0.27 14.33
C ASP A 173 -12.77 -0.50 13.03
N LEU A 174 -11.53 -0.88 12.71
CA LEU A 174 -11.16 -1.52 11.44
C LEU A 174 -10.64 -2.95 11.65
N ILE A 175 -9.56 -3.10 12.42
CA ILE A 175 -8.84 -4.36 12.55
C ILE A 175 -9.70 -5.41 13.23
N SER A 176 -10.47 -5.02 14.26
CA SER A 176 -11.37 -5.92 14.98
C SER A 176 -12.35 -6.66 14.07
N LEU A 177 -12.78 -6.03 12.96
CA LEU A 177 -13.73 -6.59 12.00
C LEU A 177 -13.20 -7.87 11.33
N ASN A 178 -11.87 -8.04 11.28
CA ASN A 178 -11.20 -9.19 10.70
C ASN A 178 -10.98 -10.35 11.69
N PHE A 179 -11.34 -10.18 12.96
CA PHE A 179 -11.19 -11.20 14.00
C PHE A 179 -12.54 -11.76 14.45
N ARG A 180 -12.53 -13.03 14.88
CA ARG A 180 -13.71 -13.65 15.48
C ARG A 180 -14.15 -12.88 16.71
N ASN A 181 -15.45 -12.64 16.84
CA ASN A 181 -16.06 -11.87 17.93
C ASN A 181 -15.60 -10.42 18.02
N TYR A 182 -15.07 -9.82 16.94
CA TYR A 182 -14.66 -8.41 16.92
C TYR A 182 -13.62 -8.08 18.00
N THR A 183 -12.72 -9.02 18.30
CA THR A 183 -11.71 -8.87 19.35
C THR A 183 -10.33 -9.17 18.80
N VAL A 184 -9.47 -8.15 18.79
CA VAL A 184 -8.06 -8.29 18.39
C VAL A 184 -7.26 -8.91 19.55
N PRO A 185 -6.49 -9.99 19.32
CA PRO A 185 -5.60 -10.55 20.33
C PRO A 185 -4.62 -9.50 20.90
N GLU A 186 -4.41 -9.52 22.21
CA GLU A 186 -3.55 -8.54 22.92
C GLU A 186 -2.12 -8.51 22.36
N GLU A 187 -1.56 -9.65 21.97
CA GLU A 187 -0.23 -9.73 21.36
C GLU A 187 -0.16 -8.93 20.05
N ILE A 188 -1.20 -9.04 19.22
CA ILE A 188 -1.29 -8.33 17.93
C ILE A 188 -1.44 -6.83 18.19
N ALA A 189 -2.41 -6.45 19.02
CA ALA A 189 -2.66 -5.05 19.37
C ALA A 189 -1.42 -4.38 19.97
N SER A 190 -0.72 -5.07 20.88
CA SER A 190 0.49 -4.56 21.53
C SER A 190 1.64 -4.34 20.54
N LYS A 191 1.83 -5.26 19.58
CA LYS A 191 2.85 -5.10 18.54
C LYS A 191 2.52 -3.94 17.60
N LEU A 192 1.26 -3.83 17.17
CA LEU A 192 0.81 -2.73 16.32
C LEU A 192 1.02 -1.38 17.00
N MET A 193 0.58 -1.23 18.25
CA MET A 193 0.79 0.00 19.03
C MET A 193 2.28 0.32 19.20
N LYS A 194 3.11 -0.70 19.48
CA LYS A 194 4.55 -0.51 19.66
C LYS A 194 5.25 0.02 18.40
N PHE A 195 4.85 -0.43 17.22
CA PHE A 195 5.56 -0.12 15.98
C PHE A 195 4.94 1.02 15.17
N TYR A 196 3.64 1.30 15.34
CA TYR A 196 2.86 2.15 14.45
C TYR A 196 1.96 3.17 15.14
N SER A 197 1.95 3.25 16.46
CA SER A 197 1.39 4.44 17.11
C SER A 197 2.30 5.65 16.86
N ASP A 198 1.70 6.80 16.62
CA ASP A 198 2.44 8.06 16.69
C ASP A 198 3.10 8.19 18.07
N ILE A 199 4.37 8.58 18.06
CA ILE A 199 5.08 8.94 19.29
C ILE A 199 4.72 10.40 19.55
N ASP A 200 3.97 10.64 20.64
CA ASP A 200 3.73 11.98 21.20
C ASP A 200 5.03 12.77 21.43
#